data_AF-A0A060SKF5-F1
#
_entry.id   AF-A0A060SKF5-F1
#
_cell.length_a   1.000
_cell.length_b   1.000
_cell.length_c   1.000
_cell.angle_alpha   90.00
_cell.angle_beta   90.00
_cell.angle_gamma   90.00
#
_symmetry.space_group_name_H-M   'P 1'
#
loop_
_entity.id
_entity.type
_entity.pdbx_description
1 polymer ?
#
loop_
_entity_poly.entity_id
_entity_poly.type
_entity_poly.pdbx_seq_one_letter_code
_entity_poly.pdbx_strand_id
1 'polypeptide(L)'
;MAHTSAEKSLIDWEDRIVIPWLNMSRAVGDFALDFHSSYLQYLPGDQPYSGYNSKILTPPYIISEPSVRFIDLQPMWGKTSKLVLFTDGVDNLVDGYMVFKPGEHTAADPLRVVGELLADIVDPAVEKTLGHKIIPCWSRCEDNRATDVMGNLLGADLDRLEMVTDLNLLTNANGWPFRVHHRVASTRCYMRHVNRRAAQTMAPCSTSSVSEFVRLPEGR
;
A
#
# COMPACT_ATOMS: atom_id res chain seq x y z
N MET A 1 -5.01 27.86 -11.40
CA MET A 1 -5.63 28.12 -12.71
C MET A 1 -7.07 28.54 -12.46
N ALA A 2 -7.69 29.41 -13.28
CA ALA A 2 -9.07 29.81 -13.01
C ALA A 2 -10.04 28.79 -13.62
N HIS A 3 -10.62 27.92 -12.78
CA HIS A 3 -11.65 26.97 -13.21
C HIS A 3 -12.99 27.68 -13.41
N THR A 4 -13.75 27.22 -14.40
CA THR A 4 -15.09 27.77 -14.68
C THR A 4 -16.06 27.40 -13.55
N SER A 5 -17.09 28.23 -13.31
CA SER A 5 -18.07 27.98 -12.23
C SER A 5 -18.79 26.62 -12.35
N ALA A 6 -18.84 26.05 -13.55
CA ALA A 6 -19.40 24.73 -13.82
C ALA A 6 -18.51 23.56 -13.33
N GLU A 7 -17.19 23.77 -13.21
CA GLU A 7 -16.21 22.77 -12.76
C GLU A 7 -16.06 22.74 -11.23
N LYS A 8 -16.70 23.64 -10.48
CA LYS A 8 -16.66 23.68 -9.01
C LYS A 8 -17.16 22.40 -8.32
N SER A 9 -17.91 21.56 -9.05
CA SER A 9 -18.32 20.24 -8.54
C SER A 9 -17.30 19.13 -8.80
N LEU A 10 -16.28 19.42 -9.60
CA LEU A 10 -15.15 18.53 -9.88
C LEU A 10 -13.88 18.94 -9.11
N ILE A 11 -13.76 20.21 -8.71
CA ILE A 11 -12.55 20.76 -8.08
C ILE A 11 -12.93 21.60 -6.84
N ASP A 12 -12.23 21.35 -5.74
CA ASP A 12 -12.40 21.98 -4.42
C ASP A 12 -11.68 23.34 -4.41
N TRP A 13 -12.01 24.19 -3.45
CA TRP A 13 -11.29 25.42 -3.16
C TRP A 13 -9.77 25.22 -2.91
N GLU A 14 -9.31 24.00 -2.61
CA GLU A 14 -7.90 23.61 -2.56
C GLU A 14 -7.33 23.07 -3.90
N ASP A 15 -8.00 23.26 -5.04
CA ASP A 15 -7.61 22.72 -6.36
C ASP A 15 -7.49 21.17 -6.37
N ARG A 16 -8.13 20.48 -5.41
CA ARG A 16 -8.22 19.02 -5.37
C ARG A 16 -9.39 18.54 -6.22
N ILE A 17 -9.21 17.44 -6.93
CA ILE A 17 -10.30 16.79 -7.65
C ILE A 17 -11.30 16.26 -6.61
N VAL A 18 -12.51 16.84 -6.51
CA VAL A 18 -13.63 16.48 -5.59
C VAL A 18 -14.52 15.42 -6.21
N ILE A 19 -13.93 14.66 -7.11
CA ILE A 19 -14.58 13.48 -7.60
C ILE A 19 -14.55 12.48 -6.43
N PRO A 20 -15.70 12.03 -5.91
CA PRO A 20 -15.75 11.22 -4.67
C PRO A 20 -14.88 9.96 -4.66
N TRP A 21 -14.42 9.52 -5.83
CA TRP A 21 -13.64 8.31 -6.03
C TRP A 21 -12.17 8.56 -6.43
N LEU A 22 -11.70 9.81 -6.52
CA LEU A 22 -10.33 10.10 -6.92
C LEU A 22 -9.67 11.17 -6.03
N ASN A 23 -8.97 10.71 -5.00
CA ASN A 23 -8.20 11.55 -4.08
C ASN A 23 -6.78 11.90 -4.59
N MET A 24 -6.46 11.59 -5.85
CA MET A 24 -5.13 11.77 -6.43
C MET A 24 -5.16 12.79 -7.56
N SER A 25 -4.19 13.71 -7.57
CA SER A 25 -3.97 14.65 -8.68
C SER A 25 -3.05 14.08 -9.77
N ARG A 26 -2.47 12.90 -9.54
CA ARG A 26 -1.57 12.20 -10.46
C ARG A 26 -1.90 10.73 -10.55
N ALA A 27 -2.11 10.23 -11.76
CA ALA A 27 -2.37 8.83 -12.04
C ALA A 27 -2.02 8.52 -13.50
N VAL A 28 -1.96 7.23 -13.84
CA VAL A 28 -1.71 6.75 -15.20
C VAL A 28 -2.97 6.05 -15.72
N GLY A 29 -3.48 6.48 -16.88
CA GLY A 29 -4.54 5.77 -17.60
C GLY A 29 -5.97 6.11 -17.17
N ASP A 30 -6.17 7.18 -16.39
CA ASP A 30 -7.52 7.67 -16.06
C ASP A 30 -8.03 8.62 -17.16
N PHE A 31 -8.22 8.02 -18.34
CA PHE A 31 -8.51 8.71 -19.61
C PHE A 31 -9.74 9.63 -19.56
N ALA A 32 -10.67 9.35 -18.66
CA ALA A 32 -11.86 10.16 -18.46
C ALA A 32 -11.50 11.60 -18.03
N LEU A 33 -10.39 11.80 -17.34
CA LEU A 33 -9.98 13.10 -16.80
C LEU A 33 -8.82 13.74 -17.58
N ASP A 34 -8.26 13.01 -18.54
CA ASP A 34 -7.21 13.46 -19.45
C ASP A 34 -7.76 13.98 -20.78
N PHE A 35 -8.89 13.43 -21.26
CA PHE A 35 -9.46 13.78 -22.57
C PHE A 35 -10.64 14.73 -22.50
N HIS A 36 -10.78 15.55 -23.55
CA HIS A 36 -11.98 16.36 -23.75
C HIS A 36 -13.22 15.47 -23.89
N SER A 37 -14.35 15.92 -23.35
CA SER A 37 -15.63 15.18 -23.34
C SER A 37 -16.09 14.72 -24.72
N SER A 38 -15.72 15.46 -25.77
CA SER A 38 -15.96 15.13 -27.17
C SER A 38 -15.25 13.86 -27.64
N TYR A 39 -14.13 13.48 -27.03
CA TYR A 39 -13.41 12.25 -27.33
C TYR A 39 -13.90 11.07 -26.49
N LEU A 40 -14.47 11.33 -25.31
CA LEU A 40 -14.94 10.29 -24.40
C LEU A 40 -16.06 9.43 -25.00
N GLN A 41 -16.91 9.98 -25.88
CA GLN A 41 -17.97 9.23 -26.55
C GLN A 41 -17.48 8.14 -27.51
N TYR A 42 -16.20 8.18 -27.92
CA TYR A 42 -15.61 7.21 -28.85
C TYR A 42 -14.81 6.11 -28.14
N LEU A 43 -14.60 6.22 -26.83
CA LEU A 43 -13.89 5.20 -26.09
C LEU A 43 -14.81 3.98 -25.87
N PRO A 44 -14.33 2.76 -26.16
CA PRO A 44 -15.13 1.55 -26.00
C PRO A 44 -15.31 1.22 -24.52
N GLY A 45 -16.52 0.74 -24.17
CA GLY A 45 -16.86 0.22 -22.84
C GLY A 45 -17.82 1.11 -22.08
N ASP A 46 -18.49 0.51 -21.09
CA ASP A 46 -19.37 1.22 -20.18
C ASP A 46 -18.47 2.11 -19.29
N GLN A 47 -18.45 3.40 -19.58
CA GLN A 47 -17.62 4.32 -18.81
C GLN A 47 -18.29 4.51 -17.45
N PRO A 48 -17.59 4.16 -16.34
CA PRO A 48 -18.15 4.35 -15.01
C PRO A 48 -18.41 5.83 -14.66
N TYR A 49 -18.08 6.75 -15.58
CA TYR A 49 -18.06 8.20 -15.39
C TYR A 49 -18.90 8.96 -16.41
N SER A 50 -19.72 8.28 -17.21
CA SER A 50 -20.55 8.91 -18.26
C SER A 50 -21.41 10.07 -17.73
N GLY A 51 -21.89 9.98 -16.48
CA GLY A 51 -22.64 11.04 -15.80
C GLY A 51 -21.85 12.32 -15.47
N TYR A 52 -20.53 12.30 -15.59
CA TYR A 52 -19.63 13.42 -15.31
C TYR A 52 -18.97 13.98 -16.58
N ASN A 53 -19.14 13.32 -17.73
CA ASN A 53 -18.57 13.74 -19.01
C ASN A 53 -18.96 15.19 -19.38
N SER A 54 -20.18 15.62 -19.06
CA SER A 54 -20.65 16.98 -19.33
C SER A 54 -20.02 18.06 -18.44
N LYS A 55 -19.37 17.67 -17.33
CA LYS A 55 -18.72 18.58 -16.39
C LYS A 55 -17.24 18.79 -16.71
N ILE A 56 -16.65 17.94 -17.55
CA ILE A 56 -15.27 18.01 -18.01
C ILE A 56 -15.19 19.07 -19.12
N LEU A 57 -14.66 20.25 -18.78
CA LEU A 57 -14.58 21.40 -19.69
C LEU A 57 -13.14 21.74 -20.06
N THR A 58 -12.21 21.68 -19.11
CA THR A 58 -10.79 22.07 -19.30
C THR A 58 -9.79 20.97 -18.89
N PRO A 59 -9.85 19.77 -19.47
CA PRO A 59 -8.82 18.76 -19.23
C PRO A 59 -7.44 19.21 -19.77
N PRO A 60 -6.32 18.64 -19.25
CA PRO A 60 -6.26 17.53 -18.30
C PRO A 60 -6.38 17.96 -16.84
N TYR A 61 -7.15 17.20 -16.04
CA TYR A 61 -7.24 17.41 -14.58
C TYR A 61 -6.24 16.55 -13.80
N ILE A 62 -5.82 15.42 -14.38
CA ILE A 62 -4.80 14.54 -13.83
C ILE A 62 -3.56 14.66 -14.70
N ILE A 63 -2.39 14.52 -14.08
CA ILE A 63 -1.13 14.38 -14.81
C ILE A 63 -0.48 13.05 -14.50
N SER A 64 0.12 12.43 -15.52
CA SER A 64 0.91 11.21 -15.37
C SER A 64 2.39 11.49 -15.09
N GLU A 65 2.80 12.77 -15.10
CA GLU A 65 4.17 13.17 -14.87
C GLU A 65 4.62 12.81 -13.44
N PRO A 66 5.68 12.00 -13.27
CA PRO A 66 6.16 11.62 -11.95
C PRO A 66 6.85 12.80 -11.25
N SER A 67 6.84 12.79 -9.92
CA SER A 67 7.74 13.64 -9.14
C SER A 67 9.07 12.91 -8.96
N VAL A 68 10.16 13.49 -9.45
CA VAL A 68 11.50 12.89 -9.36
C VAL A 68 12.26 13.54 -8.21
N ARG A 69 12.82 12.72 -7.31
CA ARG A 69 13.71 13.17 -6.23
C ARG A 69 14.99 12.34 -6.26
N PHE A 70 16.11 13.03 -6.10
CA PHE A 70 17.42 12.39 -5.92
C PHE A 70 17.74 12.36 -4.43
N ILE A 71 18.11 11.19 -3.92
CA ILE A 71 18.46 10.99 -2.51
C ILE A 71 19.93 10.59 -2.46
N ASP A 72 20.73 11.35 -1.72
CA ASP A 72 22.13 11.00 -1.47
C ASP A 72 22.21 9.80 -0.50
N LEU A 73 22.75 8.70 -1.00
CA LEU A 73 22.92 7.45 -0.25
C LEU A 73 24.29 7.34 0.42
N GLN A 74 25.23 8.26 0.17
CA GLN A 74 26.56 8.23 0.77
C GLN A 74 26.53 8.08 2.31
N PRO A 75 25.66 8.77 3.07
CA PRO A 75 25.60 8.62 4.54
C PRO A 75 25.18 7.23 5.03
N MET A 76 24.66 6.39 4.13
CA MET A 76 24.20 5.03 4.41
C MET A 76 25.14 3.96 3.87
N TRP A 77 26.19 4.33 3.12
CA TRP A 77 27.20 3.38 2.68
C TRP A 77 27.92 2.74 3.88
N GLY A 78 28.12 1.42 3.81
CA GLY A 78 28.69 0.62 4.89
C GLY A 78 27.72 0.27 6.02
N LYS A 79 26.47 0.76 5.99
CA LYS A 79 25.41 0.41 6.94
C LYS A 79 24.43 -0.57 6.32
N THR A 80 23.79 -1.38 7.16
CA THR A 80 22.70 -2.27 6.74
C THR A 80 21.40 -1.47 6.63
N SER A 81 21.22 -0.79 5.51
CA SER A 81 20.02 0.01 5.23
C SER A 81 19.02 -0.77 4.38
N LYS A 82 17.73 -0.59 4.67
CA LYS A 82 16.61 -1.15 3.89
C LYS A 82 15.81 -0.01 3.25
N LEU A 83 15.51 -0.13 1.97
CA LEU A 83 14.56 0.75 1.27
C LEU A 83 13.22 0.03 1.20
N VAL A 84 12.14 0.70 1.60
CA VAL A 84 10.80 0.14 1.56
C VAL A 84 9.87 1.07 0.79
N LEU A 85 9.16 0.48 -0.16
CA LEU A 85 8.13 1.11 -0.96
C LEU A 85 6.82 0.40 -0.64
N PHE A 86 5.81 1.16 -0.26
CA PHE A 86 4.48 0.63 -0.05
C PHE A 86 3.44 1.61 -0.55
N THR A 87 2.23 1.08 -0.75
CA THR A 87 1.09 1.85 -1.21
C THR A 87 0.31 2.37 -0.02
N ASP A 88 -0.58 3.33 -0.27
CA ASP A 88 -1.57 3.81 0.71
C ASP A 88 -2.43 2.71 1.35
N GLY A 89 -2.51 1.52 0.74
CA GLY A 89 -3.04 0.32 1.37
C GLY A 89 -2.41 0.01 2.74
N VAL A 90 -1.11 0.22 2.91
CA VAL A 90 -0.45 0.05 4.23
C VAL A 90 -0.87 1.14 5.21
N ASP A 91 -1.02 2.39 4.75
CA ASP A 91 -1.52 3.48 5.57
C ASP A 91 -2.92 3.13 6.11
N ASN A 92 -3.78 2.57 5.26
CA ASN A 92 -5.13 2.10 5.64
C ASN A 92 -5.11 0.94 6.64
N LEU A 93 -4.18 -0.01 6.50
CA LEU A 93 -4.03 -1.14 7.43
C LEU A 93 -3.52 -0.69 8.81
N VAL A 94 -2.61 0.28 8.85
CA VAL A 94 -2.05 0.82 10.09
C VAL A 94 -3.07 1.71 10.79
N ASP A 95 -3.71 2.63 10.07
CA ASP A 95 -4.70 3.52 10.66
C ASP A 95 -5.95 2.75 11.10
N GLY A 96 -6.29 1.69 10.36
CA GLY A 96 -7.42 0.80 10.65
C GLY A 96 -8.78 1.41 10.35
N TYR A 97 -8.85 2.72 10.10
CA TYR A 97 -10.08 3.48 9.87
C TYR A 97 -10.99 2.89 8.80
N MET A 98 -10.41 2.33 7.73
CA MET A 98 -11.20 1.83 6.60
C MET A 98 -11.66 0.38 6.80
N VAL A 99 -10.85 -0.46 7.44
CA VAL A 99 -11.06 -1.92 7.43
C VAL A 99 -11.34 -2.48 8.82
N PHE A 100 -10.56 -2.10 9.82
CA PHE A 100 -10.61 -2.74 11.15
C PHE A 100 -11.46 -1.96 12.16
N LYS A 101 -11.56 -0.64 12.01
CA LYS A 101 -12.29 0.26 12.90
C LYS A 101 -12.98 1.39 12.10
N PRO A 102 -14.06 1.09 11.36
CA PRO A 102 -14.80 2.08 10.58
C PRO A 102 -15.15 3.33 11.39
N GLY A 103 -14.66 4.50 10.97
CA GLY A 103 -14.97 5.78 11.60
C GLY A 103 -14.01 6.20 12.72
N GLU A 104 -13.07 5.35 13.14
CA GLU A 104 -12.10 5.65 14.20
C GLU A 104 -10.67 5.65 13.67
N HIS A 105 -10.06 6.84 13.57
CA HIS A 105 -8.65 6.96 13.23
C HIS A 105 -7.79 6.63 14.45
N THR A 106 -6.76 5.80 14.25
CA THR A 106 -5.76 5.57 15.29
C THR A 106 -4.69 6.66 15.32
N ALA A 107 -4.61 7.50 14.26
CA ALA A 107 -3.61 8.55 14.07
C ALA A 107 -2.17 8.03 14.16
N ALA A 108 -1.98 6.73 13.96
CA ALA A 108 -0.68 6.09 13.97
C ALA A 108 0.11 6.45 12.72
N ASP A 109 1.41 6.68 12.88
CA ASP A 109 2.31 6.91 11.75
C ASP A 109 2.69 5.58 11.09
N PRO A 110 2.28 5.33 9.83
CA PRO A 110 2.62 4.10 9.11
C PRO A 110 4.13 3.88 8.98
N LEU A 111 4.92 4.96 8.88
CA LEU A 111 6.37 4.89 8.80
C LEU A 111 7.01 4.42 10.09
N ARG A 112 6.46 4.90 11.20
CA ARG A 112 6.88 4.44 12.51
C ARG A 112 6.60 2.95 12.62
N VAL A 113 5.36 2.53 12.37
CA VAL A 113 4.91 1.14 12.50
C VAL A 113 5.70 0.19 11.60
N VAL A 114 5.76 0.45 10.29
CA VAL A 114 6.51 -0.41 9.35
C VAL A 114 8.00 -0.42 9.69
N GLY A 115 8.57 0.71 10.08
CA GLY A 115 9.97 0.78 10.49
C GLY A 115 10.29 -0.06 11.73
N GLU A 116 9.40 -0.09 12.72
CA GLU A 116 9.55 -0.94 13.90
C GLU A 116 9.36 -2.43 13.55
N LEU A 117 8.43 -2.77 12.65
CA LEU A 117 8.23 -4.15 12.18
C LEU A 117 9.45 -4.69 11.40
N LEU A 118 10.23 -3.80 10.78
CA LEU A 118 11.47 -4.16 10.07
C LEU A 118 12.70 -4.27 10.98
N ALA A 119 12.57 -3.84 12.24
CA ALA A 119 13.62 -3.95 13.24
C ALA A 119 13.76 -5.39 13.74
N ASP A 120 14.95 -5.73 14.21
CA ASP A 120 15.21 -7.06 14.78
C ASP A 120 14.51 -7.24 16.13
N ILE A 121 14.26 -6.14 16.85
CA ILE A 121 13.50 -6.10 18.10
C ILE A 121 12.35 -5.13 17.90
N VAL A 122 11.12 -5.64 18.00
CA VAL A 122 9.90 -4.85 17.78
C VAL A 122 9.46 -4.21 19.09
N ASP A 123 9.17 -2.91 19.07
CA ASP A 123 8.62 -2.16 20.21
C ASP A 123 7.20 -2.69 20.55
N PRO A 124 6.93 -3.12 21.80
CA PRO A 124 5.60 -3.55 22.23
C PRO A 124 4.50 -2.50 22.01
N ALA A 125 4.86 -1.21 21.90
CA ALA A 125 3.91 -0.16 21.56
C ALA A 125 3.23 -0.40 20.20
N VAL A 126 3.89 -1.09 19.26
CA VAL A 126 3.34 -1.41 17.94
C VAL A 126 2.18 -2.40 18.05
N GLU A 127 2.25 -3.36 18.98
CA GLU A 127 1.14 -4.30 19.24
C GLU A 127 -0.11 -3.55 19.70
N LYS A 128 0.09 -2.55 20.57
CA LYS A 128 -1.00 -1.69 21.04
C LYS A 128 -1.61 -0.87 19.90
N THR A 129 -0.79 -0.35 19.00
CA THR A 129 -1.25 0.38 17.82
C THR A 129 -2.07 -0.50 16.88
N LEU A 130 -1.57 -1.70 16.55
CA LEU A 130 -2.22 -2.62 15.63
C LEU A 130 -3.41 -3.38 16.26
N GLY A 131 -3.49 -3.39 17.59
CA GLY A 131 -4.55 -4.04 18.36
C GLY A 131 -4.41 -5.56 18.44
N HIS A 132 -3.24 -6.11 18.09
CA HIS A 132 -2.98 -7.55 18.12
C HIS A 132 -1.49 -7.83 18.37
N LYS A 133 -1.17 -9.08 18.71
CA LYS A 133 0.21 -9.51 19.01
C LYS A 133 1.03 -9.67 17.74
N ILE A 134 2.28 -9.25 17.79
CA ILE A 134 3.23 -9.38 16.70
C ILE A 134 3.85 -10.78 16.74
N ILE A 135 3.86 -11.44 15.59
CA ILE A 135 4.44 -12.76 15.42
C ILE A 135 5.77 -12.58 14.68
N PRO A 136 6.91 -12.87 15.34
CA PRO A 136 8.20 -12.81 14.68
C PRO A 136 8.31 -13.89 13.60
N CYS A 137 8.99 -13.58 12.50
CA CYS A 137 9.32 -14.53 11.42
C CYS A 137 8.10 -15.25 10.81
N TRP A 138 7.11 -14.48 10.38
CA TRP A 138 5.91 -14.96 9.69
C TRP A 138 6.24 -15.84 8.46
N SER A 139 7.28 -15.47 7.73
CA SER A 139 7.85 -16.18 6.58
C SER A 139 8.65 -17.45 6.95
N ARG A 140 8.80 -17.73 8.25
CA ARG A 140 9.51 -18.90 8.80
C ARG A 140 10.92 -19.05 8.20
N CYS A 141 11.10 -20.04 7.33
CA CYS A 141 12.40 -20.41 6.74
C CYS A 141 12.76 -19.58 5.50
N GLU A 142 11.82 -18.81 4.94
CA GLU A 142 12.03 -18.05 3.71
C GLU A 142 12.74 -16.71 3.96
N ASP A 143 12.81 -16.22 5.21
CA ASP A 143 13.36 -14.92 5.61
C ASP A 143 12.84 -13.75 4.74
N ASN A 144 11.58 -13.84 4.31
CA ASN A 144 10.92 -12.82 3.52
C ASN A 144 10.32 -11.75 4.44
N ARG A 145 11.07 -10.65 4.61
CA ARG A 145 10.67 -9.53 5.47
C ARG A 145 9.41 -8.81 4.99
N ALA A 146 9.11 -8.81 3.69
CA ALA A 146 7.87 -8.21 3.20
C ALA A 146 6.66 -9.03 3.68
N THR A 147 6.75 -10.35 3.58
CA THR A 147 5.75 -11.27 4.14
C THR A 147 5.63 -11.10 5.65
N ASP A 148 6.76 -10.92 6.35
CA ASP A 148 6.73 -10.69 7.80
C ASP A 148 5.99 -9.42 8.19
N VAL A 149 6.27 -8.31 7.49
CA VAL A 149 5.58 -7.04 7.73
C VAL A 149 4.10 -7.17 7.39
N MET A 150 3.75 -7.71 6.22
CA MET A 150 2.36 -7.84 5.79
C MET A 150 1.55 -8.76 6.72
N GLY A 151 2.11 -9.91 7.10
CA GLY A 151 1.49 -10.81 8.05
C GLY A 151 1.25 -10.16 9.41
N ASN A 152 2.19 -9.33 9.88
CA ASN A 152 2.02 -8.57 11.12
C ASN A 152 1.12 -7.34 11.00
N LEU A 153 0.90 -6.76 9.81
CA LEU A 153 -0.08 -5.69 9.64
C LEU A 153 -1.52 -6.25 9.66
N LEU A 154 -1.70 -7.43 9.07
CA LEU A 154 -2.97 -8.15 9.05
C LEU A 154 -3.29 -8.83 10.37
N GLY A 155 -2.25 -9.33 11.06
CA GLY A 155 -2.35 -10.19 12.22
C GLY A 155 -2.60 -11.66 11.83
N ALA A 156 -2.40 -12.58 12.76
CA ALA A 156 -2.81 -13.99 12.57
C ALA A 156 -4.31 -14.22 12.83
N ASP A 157 -5.09 -13.15 12.69
CA ASP A 157 -6.52 -13.15 12.92
C ASP A 157 -7.23 -13.39 11.58
N LEU A 158 -7.92 -14.53 11.49
CA LEU A 158 -8.67 -14.92 10.30
C LEU A 158 -9.77 -13.89 9.99
N ASP A 159 -10.36 -13.28 11.01
CA ASP A 159 -11.43 -12.29 10.83
C ASP A 159 -10.87 -11.04 10.14
N ARG A 160 -9.66 -10.61 10.50
CA ARG A 160 -8.97 -9.48 9.86
C ARG A 160 -8.58 -9.80 8.42
N LEU A 161 -8.14 -11.03 8.16
CA LEU A 161 -7.82 -11.48 6.81
C LEU A 161 -9.07 -11.53 5.93
N GLU A 162 -10.20 -11.98 6.47
CA GLU A 162 -11.49 -11.97 5.80
C GLU A 162 -11.92 -10.54 5.48
N MET A 163 -11.80 -9.61 6.44
CA MET A 163 -12.15 -8.19 6.22
C MET A 163 -11.36 -7.52 5.09
N VAL A 164 -10.06 -7.82 4.95
CA VAL A 164 -9.23 -7.25 3.86
C VAL A 164 -9.42 -7.97 2.52
N THR A 165 -10.09 -9.13 2.50
CA THR A 165 -10.36 -9.90 1.28
C THR A 165 -11.83 -9.84 0.84
N ASP A 166 -12.73 -9.39 1.73
CA ASP A 166 -14.14 -9.22 1.41
C ASP A 166 -14.35 -8.08 0.41
N LEU A 167 -14.58 -8.47 -0.83
CA LEU A 167 -14.84 -7.55 -1.92
C LEU A 167 -16.07 -6.67 -1.66
N ASN A 168 -17.08 -7.16 -0.94
CA ASN A 168 -18.27 -6.36 -0.65
C ASN A 168 -17.95 -5.23 0.33
N LEU A 169 -17.07 -5.47 1.31
CA LEU A 169 -16.58 -4.41 2.20
C LEU A 169 -15.73 -3.41 1.41
N LEU A 170 -14.81 -3.89 0.57
CA LEU A 170 -13.93 -3.04 -0.22
C LEU A 170 -14.63 -2.24 -1.33
N THR A 171 -15.82 -2.69 -1.79
CA THR A 171 -16.56 -2.06 -2.89
C THR A 171 -17.85 -1.37 -2.45
N ASN A 172 -18.22 -1.43 -1.16
CA ASN A 172 -19.50 -0.90 -0.70
C ASN A 172 -19.58 0.60 -1.00
N ALA A 173 -20.61 1.04 -1.72
CA ALA A 173 -20.62 2.34 -2.40
C ALA A 173 -20.91 3.57 -1.50
N ASN A 174 -21.00 3.41 -0.18
CA ASN A 174 -21.47 4.46 0.74
C ASN A 174 -20.37 5.46 1.16
N GLY A 175 -19.56 5.94 0.20
CA GLY A 175 -18.54 6.98 0.44
C GLY A 175 -17.09 6.51 0.41
N TRP A 176 -16.79 5.41 -0.29
CA TRP A 176 -15.45 4.85 -0.38
C TRP A 176 -14.62 5.55 -1.49
N PRO A 177 -13.45 6.13 -1.17
CA PRO A 177 -12.59 6.77 -2.17
C PRO A 177 -11.76 5.78 -2.99
N PHE A 178 -11.77 4.49 -2.64
CA PHE A 178 -11.01 3.45 -3.34
C PHE A 178 -11.96 2.50 -4.04
N ARG A 179 -12.34 2.80 -5.29
CA ARG A 179 -12.69 1.71 -6.19
C ARG A 179 -11.40 0.98 -6.52
N VAL A 180 -11.34 -0.32 -6.26
CA VAL A 180 -10.32 -1.19 -6.85
C VAL A 180 -10.58 -1.25 -8.36
N HIS A 181 -10.20 -0.18 -9.06
CA HIS A 181 -9.92 -0.28 -10.48
C HIS A 181 -8.60 -1.01 -10.59
N HIS A 182 -8.53 -2.03 -11.45
CA HIS A 182 -7.35 -2.87 -11.67
C HIS A 182 -6.09 -2.13 -12.15
N ARG A 183 -6.00 -0.80 -12.01
CA ARG A 183 -4.91 0.01 -12.52
C ARG A 183 -4.62 1.18 -11.57
N VAL A 184 -3.39 1.13 -11.05
CA VAL A 184 -2.64 2.18 -10.34
C VAL A 184 -2.80 2.22 -8.83
N ALA A 185 -1.73 1.81 -8.14
CA ALA A 185 -1.51 2.05 -6.73
C ALA A 185 -0.65 3.31 -6.56
N SER A 186 -1.03 4.19 -5.63
CA SER A 186 -0.20 5.32 -5.21
C SER A 186 0.98 4.78 -4.41
N THR A 187 2.20 4.93 -4.91
CA THR A 187 3.41 4.47 -4.21
C THR A 187 4.03 5.63 -3.45
N ARG A 188 4.19 5.49 -2.13
CA ARG A 188 4.99 6.42 -1.35
C ARG A 188 6.35 5.80 -1.03
N CYS A 189 7.40 6.60 -1.21
CA CYS A 189 8.78 6.18 -0.97
C CYS A 189 9.28 6.77 0.34
N TYR A 190 9.77 5.92 1.24
CA TYR A 190 10.29 6.33 2.52
C TYR A 190 11.60 5.62 2.85
N MET A 191 12.53 6.37 3.44
CA MET A 191 13.84 5.86 3.82
C MET A 191 14.03 6.09 5.32
N ARG A 192 14.21 4.99 6.07
CA ARG A 192 14.46 5.02 7.53
C ARG A 192 15.65 4.14 7.87
N HIS A 193 16.49 4.64 8.76
CA HIS A 193 17.67 3.94 9.26
C HIS A 193 17.27 3.04 10.44
N VAL A 194 17.43 1.72 10.30
CA VAL A 194 17.17 0.76 11.38
C VAL A 194 18.51 0.37 12.00
N ASN A 195 18.72 0.70 13.29
CA ASN A 195 19.95 0.37 14.00
C ASN A 195 19.96 -1.11 14.41
N ARG A 196 20.86 -1.90 13.84
CA ARG A 196 21.21 -3.24 14.33
C ARG A 196 21.99 -3.13 15.63
N ARG A 197 21.37 -3.46 16.78
CA ARG A 197 22.12 -3.92 17.96
C ARG A 197 22.06 -5.43 17.99
N ALA A 198 23.25 -6.03 17.96
CA ALA A 198 23.45 -7.47 17.87
C ALA A 198 22.82 -8.23 19.04
N ALA A 199 22.12 -9.32 18.72
CA ALA A 199 21.97 -10.46 19.61
C ALA A 199 22.41 -11.72 18.84
N GLN A 200 23.67 -12.10 19.05
CA GLN A 200 24.15 -13.45 18.79
C GLN A 200 23.48 -14.39 19.79
N THR A 201 22.62 -15.28 19.31
CA THR A 201 22.50 -16.72 19.66
C THR A 201 21.12 -17.21 19.21
N MET A 202 21.03 -17.79 18.01
CA MET A 202 19.96 -18.72 17.68
C MET A 202 20.57 -20.06 17.31
N ALA A 203 20.14 -21.07 18.05
CA ALA A 203 20.54 -22.46 17.91
C ALA A 203 20.16 -23.02 16.53
N PRO A 204 20.92 -24.00 15.99
CA PRO A 204 20.56 -24.65 14.75
C PRO A 204 19.22 -25.37 14.90
N CYS A 205 18.30 -25.10 13.97
CA CYS A 205 17.05 -25.83 13.83
C CYS A 205 17.40 -27.31 13.62
N SER A 206 17.10 -28.14 14.63
CA SER A 206 17.36 -29.58 14.59
C SER A 206 16.43 -30.23 13.57
N THR A 207 16.98 -30.63 12.43
CA THR A 207 16.31 -31.55 11.51
C THR A 207 16.47 -32.99 12.03
N SER A 208 15.42 -33.55 12.61
CA SER A 208 15.21 -35.00 12.70
C SER A 208 14.22 -35.40 11.60
N SER A 209 14.71 -36.00 10.51
CA SER A 209 14.59 -37.46 10.20
C SER A 209 13.23 -37.81 9.56
N VAL A 210 13.01 -38.54 8.47
CA VAL A 210 13.78 -39.37 7.51
C VAL A 210 12.87 -39.56 6.27
N SER A 211 13.41 -39.59 5.05
CA SER A 211 13.04 -40.56 3.98
C SER A 211 13.99 -40.44 2.78
N GLU A 212 15.04 -41.26 2.84
CA GLU A 212 15.45 -42.21 1.80
C GLU A 212 15.14 -41.88 0.33
N PHE A 213 16.18 -41.60 -0.48
CA PHE A 213 16.20 -41.96 -1.90
C PHE A 213 17.65 -42.24 -2.40
N VAL A 214 17.92 -43.55 -2.53
CA VAL A 214 18.74 -44.26 -3.52
C VAL A 214 19.93 -43.53 -4.18
N ARG A 215 21.15 -44.02 -3.87
CA ARG A 215 22.37 -43.79 -4.68
C ARG A 215 22.31 -44.64 -5.96
N LEU A 216 22.61 -44.03 -7.10
CA LEU A 216 23.05 -44.75 -8.31
C LEU A 216 24.57 -44.57 -8.49
N PRO A 217 25.26 -45.58 -9.05
CA PRO A 217 26.72 -45.67 -9.02
C PRO A 217 27.39 -44.78 -10.07
N GLU A 218 28.59 -44.29 -9.72
CA GLU A 218 29.53 -43.65 -10.62
C GLU A 218 29.99 -44.64 -11.70
N GLY A 219 29.78 -44.25 -12.96
CA GLY A 219 30.33 -44.89 -14.14
C GLY A 219 31.46 -44.04 -14.70
N ARG A 220 32.61 -44.71 -14.88
CA ARG A 220 33.90 -44.28 -15.45
C ARG A 220 33.87 -43.28 -16.60
#